data_AF-A0A6A7K9L9-F1
#
_entry.id   AF-A0A6A7K9L9-F1
#
_cell.length_a   1.000
_cell.length_b   1.000
_cell.length_c   1.000
_cell.angle_alpha   90.00
_cell.angle_beta   90.00
_cell.angle_gamma   90.00
#
_symmetry.space_group_name_H-M   'P 1'
#
loop_
_entity.id
_entity.type
_entity.pdbx_description
1 polymer ?
#
loop_
_entity_poly.entity_id
_entity_poly.type
_entity_poly.pdbx_seq_one_letter_code
_entity_poly.pdbx_strand_id
1 'polypeptide(L)'
;MINYFDKENVEKINFLNQALGMSHRTKPIDLNNVDDLKEAFMLSVGEYFDYSEYWGTIVEIDEQFDESIEYYDPATWMNLTTDIEKADDLIVEAISSLADTSNVLKELVNRAETKLKKILEIILNSDDCFQDVILG
;
A
#
# COMPACT_ATOMS: atom_id res chain seq x y z
N MET A 1 -15.91 -7.49 7.32
CA MET A 1 -15.01 -7.70 8.48
C MET A 1 -13.60 -7.79 7.94
N ILE A 2 -12.62 -7.09 8.53
CA ILE A 2 -11.23 -7.10 8.04
C ILE A 2 -10.69 -8.51 8.20
N ASN A 3 -10.29 -9.16 7.10
CA ASN A 3 -9.90 -10.57 7.14
C ASN A 3 -8.39 -10.72 6.94
N TYR A 4 -7.65 -10.73 8.03
CA TYR A 4 -6.24 -11.12 8.08
C TYR A 4 -6.01 -12.63 7.96
N PHE A 5 -7.11 -13.38 7.86
CA PHE A 5 -7.12 -14.82 7.80
C PHE A 5 -7.70 -15.28 6.47
N ASP A 6 -6.85 -15.81 5.61
CA ASP A 6 -7.30 -16.39 4.35
C ASP A 6 -7.62 -17.87 4.56
N LYS A 7 -8.91 -18.16 4.77
CA LYS A 7 -9.40 -19.53 4.97
C LYS A 7 -9.15 -20.44 3.76
N GLU A 8 -9.23 -19.89 2.55
CA GLU A 8 -9.11 -20.67 1.32
C GLU A 8 -7.66 -21.05 1.03
N ASN A 9 -6.70 -20.22 1.48
CA ASN A 9 -5.29 -20.41 1.23
C ASN A 9 -4.47 -20.84 2.46
N VAL A 10 -5.11 -21.25 3.57
CA VAL A 10 -4.40 -21.70 4.80
C VAL A 10 -3.32 -22.74 4.51
N GLU A 11 -3.62 -23.76 3.70
CA GLU A 11 -2.65 -24.81 3.36
C GLU A 11 -1.45 -24.25 2.59
N LYS A 12 -1.67 -23.29 1.70
CA LYS A 12 -0.61 -22.61 0.94
C LYS A 12 0.24 -21.72 1.84
N ILE A 13 -0.39 -21.01 2.78
CA ILE A 13 0.32 -20.17 3.75
C ILE A 13 1.16 -21.03 4.69
N ASN A 14 0.63 -22.16 5.17
CA ASN A 14 1.39 -23.12 5.97
C ASN A 14 2.58 -23.69 5.19
N PHE A 15 2.41 -24.01 3.91
CA PHE A 15 3.51 -24.43 3.06
C PHE A 15 4.57 -23.34 2.92
N LEU A 16 4.18 -22.09 2.67
CA LEU A 16 5.11 -20.95 2.60
C LEU A 16 5.89 -20.76 3.90
N ASN A 17 5.20 -20.83 5.04
CA ASN A 17 5.81 -20.75 6.36
C ASN A 17 6.88 -21.83 6.56
N GLN A 18 6.58 -23.07 6.19
CA GLN A 18 7.54 -24.18 6.30
C GLN A 18 8.71 -24.05 5.32
N ALA A 19 8.44 -23.68 4.07
CA ALA A 19 9.43 -23.63 3.01
C ALA A 19 10.42 -22.46 3.18
N LEU A 20 9.94 -21.32 3.68
CA LEU A 20 10.72 -20.08 3.79
C LEU A 20 11.07 -19.69 5.23
N GLY A 21 10.72 -20.53 6.21
CA GLY A 21 10.93 -20.23 7.63
C GLY A 21 10.15 -19.02 8.12
N MET A 22 9.00 -18.74 7.49
CA MET A 22 8.13 -17.61 7.82
C MET A 22 7.08 -18.03 8.85
N SER A 23 6.42 -17.04 9.45
CA SER A 23 5.40 -17.23 10.48
C SER A 23 4.15 -16.41 10.18
N HIS A 24 3.71 -16.40 8.92
CA HIS A 24 2.44 -15.78 8.55
C HIS A 24 1.27 -16.42 9.28
N ARG A 25 0.27 -15.61 9.60
CA ARG A 25 -0.89 -16.04 10.37
C ARG A 25 -1.74 -17.04 9.59
N THR A 26 -2.10 -18.14 10.26
CA THR A 26 -2.97 -19.21 9.71
C THR A 26 -4.19 -19.51 10.60
N LYS A 27 -4.51 -18.59 11.52
CA LYS A 27 -5.71 -18.62 12.37
C LYS A 27 -6.49 -17.29 12.28
N PRO A 28 -7.82 -17.29 12.48
CA PRO A 28 -8.61 -16.05 12.56
C PRO A 28 -8.10 -15.09 13.66
N ILE A 29 -8.27 -13.78 13.47
CA ILE A 29 -8.00 -12.77 14.50
C ILE A 29 -9.16 -12.71 15.49
N ASP A 30 -8.87 -12.83 16.78
CA ASP A 30 -9.80 -12.52 17.86
C ASP A 30 -9.57 -11.10 18.38
N LEU A 31 -10.50 -10.19 18.09
CA LEU A 31 -10.40 -8.79 18.50
C LEU A 31 -10.59 -8.57 20.01
N ASN A 32 -11.10 -9.58 20.73
CA ASN A 32 -11.22 -9.54 22.19
C ASN A 32 -9.95 -10.07 22.89
N ASN A 33 -8.97 -10.54 22.12
CA ASN A 33 -7.67 -10.93 22.63
C ASN A 33 -6.67 -9.79 22.34
N VAL A 34 -6.03 -9.29 23.39
CA VAL A 34 -5.13 -8.13 23.29
C VAL A 34 -3.94 -8.37 22.36
N ASP A 35 -3.37 -9.58 22.34
CA ASP A 35 -2.22 -9.92 21.50
C ASP A 35 -2.62 -9.99 20.02
N ASP A 36 -3.76 -10.60 19.73
CA ASP A 36 -4.32 -10.67 18.37
C ASP A 36 -4.72 -9.28 17.85
N LEU A 37 -5.30 -8.42 18.70
CA LEU A 37 -5.61 -7.03 18.34
C LEU A 37 -4.34 -6.20 18.13
N LYS A 38 -3.31 -6.40 18.95
CA LYS A 38 -1.99 -5.78 18.78
C LYS A 38 -1.33 -6.20 17.46
N GLU A 39 -1.37 -7.49 17.14
CA GLU A 39 -0.85 -7.99 15.86
C GLU A 39 -1.62 -7.35 14.68
N ALA A 40 -2.95 -7.32 14.74
CA ALA A 40 -3.79 -6.68 13.73
C ALA A 40 -3.43 -5.20 13.53
N PHE A 41 -3.18 -4.49 14.63
CA PHE A 41 -2.77 -3.08 14.60
C PHE A 41 -1.41 -2.91 13.93
N MET A 42 -0.39 -3.63 14.39
CA MET A 42 0.97 -3.54 13.83
C MET A 42 1.00 -3.90 12.35
N LEU A 43 0.25 -4.93 11.92
CA LEU A 43 0.13 -5.28 10.50
C LEU A 43 -0.58 -4.19 9.69
N SER A 44 -1.63 -3.57 10.24
CA SER A 44 -2.32 -2.46 9.57
C SER A 44 -1.42 -1.25 9.40
N VAL A 45 -0.63 -0.95 10.44
CA VAL A 45 0.34 0.15 10.44
C VAL A 45 1.41 -0.10 9.40
N GLY A 46 2.03 -1.29 9.39
CA GLY A 46 3.03 -1.68 8.40
C GLY A 46 2.51 -1.61 6.97
N GLU A 47 1.34 -2.20 6.69
CA GLU A 47 0.71 -2.14 5.36
C GLU A 47 0.47 -0.71 4.89
N TYR A 48 0.00 0.17 5.79
CA TYR A 48 -0.23 1.58 5.46
C TYR A 48 1.08 2.31 5.15
N PHE A 49 2.11 2.16 5.98
CA PHE A 49 3.40 2.81 5.75
C PHE A 49 4.07 2.31 4.47
N ASP A 50 4.13 1.00 4.26
CA ASP A 50 4.76 0.41 3.08
C ASP A 50 4.11 0.92 1.79
N TYR A 51 2.77 0.85 1.69
CA TYR A 51 2.08 1.34 0.49
C TYR A 51 2.18 2.86 0.33
N SER A 52 2.20 3.62 1.42
CA SER A 52 2.36 5.08 1.34
C SER A 52 3.75 5.45 0.81
N GLU A 53 4.78 4.75 1.26
CA GLU A 53 6.16 4.94 0.78
C GLU A 53 6.29 4.59 -0.70
N TYR A 54 5.74 3.44 -1.12
CA TYR A 54 5.79 3.04 -2.53
C TYR A 54 5.03 4.03 -3.42
N TRP A 55 3.86 4.49 -2.99
CA TRP A 55 3.12 5.51 -3.72
C TRP A 55 3.91 6.82 -3.83
N GLY A 56 4.48 7.30 -2.72
CA GLY A 56 5.32 8.49 -2.70
C GLY A 56 6.52 8.38 -3.64
N THR A 57 7.20 7.22 -3.64
CA THR A 57 8.32 6.95 -4.54
C THR A 57 7.93 7.05 -6.02
N ILE A 58 6.75 6.51 -6.40
CA ILE A 58 6.28 6.60 -7.78
C ILE A 58 5.91 8.03 -8.17
N VAL A 59 5.32 8.80 -7.26
CA VAL A 59 5.05 10.23 -7.51
C VAL A 59 6.34 11.01 -7.72
N GLU A 60 7.37 10.77 -6.90
CA GLU A 60 8.67 11.41 -7.07
C GLU A 60 9.33 11.04 -8.41
N ILE A 61 9.24 9.76 -8.81
CA ILE A 61 9.76 9.31 -10.11
C ILE A 61 9.01 9.98 -11.26
N ASP A 62 7.68 10.12 -11.17
CA ASP A 62 6.85 10.79 -12.18
C ASP A 62 7.26 12.26 -12.36
N GLU A 63 7.44 12.98 -11.24
CA GLU A 63 7.93 14.37 -11.24
C GLU A 63 9.34 14.49 -11.86
N GLN A 64 10.28 13.63 -11.44
CA GLN A 64 11.64 13.64 -11.98
C GLN A 64 11.69 13.27 -13.48
N PHE A 65 10.76 12.41 -13.92
CA PHE A 65 10.67 12.02 -15.32
C PHE A 65 10.13 13.17 -16.18
N ASP A 66 9.09 13.88 -15.71
CA ASP A 66 8.59 15.10 -16.38
C ASP A 66 9.70 16.16 -16.54
N GLU A 67 10.44 16.46 -15.46
CA GLU A 67 11.58 17.39 -15.51
C GLU A 67 12.66 16.94 -16.49
N SER A 68 12.92 15.63 -16.57
CA SER A 68 13.91 15.07 -17.50
C SER A 68 13.46 15.24 -18.96
N ILE A 69 12.18 15.04 -19.25
CA ILE A 69 11.62 15.23 -20.60
C ILE A 69 11.65 16.73 -20.97
N GLU A 70 11.32 17.62 -20.03
CA GLU A 70 11.42 19.08 -20.26
C GLU A 70 12.86 19.47 -20.68
N TYR A 71 13.87 18.90 -20.03
CA TYR A 71 15.26 19.24 -20.28
C TYR A 71 15.84 18.58 -21.54
N TYR A 72 15.65 17.27 -21.71
CA TYR A 72 16.31 16.49 -22.77
C TYR A 72 15.44 16.37 -24.04
N ASP A 73 14.12 16.39 -23.91
CA ASP A 73 13.14 16.17 -24.99
C ASP A 73 12.07 17.29 -25.07
N PRO A 74 12.46 18.58 -25.09
CA PRO A 74 11.53 19.71 -24.94
C PRO A 74 10.45 19.79 -26.03
N ALA A 75 10.73 19.28 -27.23
CA ALA A 75 9.74 19.21 -28.30
C ALA A 75 8.62 18.21 -27.96
N THR A 76 8.99 17.04 -27.41
CA THR A 76 8.03 16.04 -26.92
C THR A 76 7.25 16.62 -25.75
N TRP A 77 7.93 17.20 -24.76
CA TRP A 77 7.29 17.80 -23.59
C TRP A 77 6.22 18.83 -23.97
N MET A 78 6.54 19.74 -24.91
CA MET A 78 5.56 20.71 -25.42
C MET A 78 4.38 20.01 -26.11
N ASN A 79 4.66 19.02 -26.94
CA ASN A 79 3.64 18.27 -27.69
C ASN A 79 2.70 17.48 -26.78
N LEU A 80 3.12 17.05 -25.58
CA LEU A 80 2.25 16.37 -24.60
C LEU A 80 1.00 17.20 -24.27
N THR A 81 1.09 18.53 -24.29
CA THR A 81 -0.05 19.42 -23.98
C THR A 81 -0.71 20.02 -25.22
N THR A 82 0.02 20.13 -26.34
CA THR A 82 -0.48 20.85 -27.53
C THR A 82 -0.91 19.95 -28.68
N ASP A 83 -0.25 18.80 -28.86
CA ASP A 83 -0.51 17.87 -29.98
C ASP A 83 0.16 16.51 -29.69
N ILE A 84 -0.55 15.65 -28.94
CA ILE A 84 0.01 14.39 -28.45
C ILE A 84 0.40 13.42 -29.57
N GLU A 85 -0.17 13.55 -30.78
CA GLU A 85 0.20 12.73 -31.95
C GLU A 85 1.62 13.02 -32.47
N LYS A 86 2.24 14.11 -32.01
CA LYS A 86 3.63 14.47 -32.31
C LYS A 86 4.60 14.21 -31.15
N ALA A 87 4.10 13.71 -30.02
CA ALA A 87 4.96 13.31 -28.91
C ALA A 87 5.64 11.97 -29.24
N ASP A 88 6.80 11.72 -28.63
CA ASP A 88 7.44 10.41 -28.72
C ASP A 88 6.59 9.34 -28.03
N ASP A 89 6.27 8.26 -28.75
CA ASP A 89 5.37 7.20 -28.29
C ASP A 89 5.89 6.51 -27.01
N LEU A 90 7.21 6.32 -26.86
CA LEU A 90 7.79 5.67 -25.69
C LEU A 90 7.70 6.55 -24.46
N ILE A 91 7.90 7.86 -24.62
CA ILE A 91 7.74 8.84 -23.54
C ILE A 91 6.28 8.89 -23.09
N VAL A 92 5.33 8.91 -24.03
CA VAL A 92 3.89 8.87 -23.73
C VAL A 92 3.52 7.59 -22.97
N GLU A 93 4.01 6.43 -23.41
CA GLU A 93 3.76 5.15 -22.74
C GLU A 93 4.33 5.13 -21.31
N ALA A 94 5.53 5.67 -21.11
CA ALA A 94 6.18 5.76 -19.81
C ALA A 94 5.39 6.66 -18.83
N ILE A 95 4.98 7.87 -19.26
CA ILE A 95 4.15 8.77 -18.45
C ILE A 95 2.83 8.09 -18.08
N SER A 96 2.14 7.50 -19.06
CA SER A 96 0.86 6.82 -18.81
C SER A 96 1.03 5.69 -17.80
N SER A 97 2.11 4.91 -17.90
CA SER A 97 2.40 3.80 -17.00
C SER A 97 2.70 4.27 -15.56
N LEU A 98 3.44 5.36 -15.41
CA LEU A 98 3.72 5.98 -14.11
C LEU A 98 2.43 6.51 -13.47
N ALA A 99 1.60 7.23 -14.24
CA ALA A 99 0.33 7.74 -13.78
C ALA A 99 -0.63 6.62 -13.36
N ASP A 100 -0.77 5.57 -14.17
CA ASP A 100 -1.62 4.41 -13.86
C ASP A 100 -1.14 3.68 -12.60
N THR A 101 0.17 3.48 -12.48
CA THR A 101 0.78 2.84 -11.30
C THR A 101 0.56 3.69 -10.04
N SER A 102 0.75 5.00 -10.14
CA SER A 102 0.49 5.95 -9.04
C SER A 102 -0.96 5.88 -8.57
N ASN A 103 -1.91 5.86 -9.51
CA ASN A 103 -3.34 5.76 -9.20
C ASN A 103 -3.68 4.45 -8.47
N VAL A 104 -3.18 3.31 -8.95
CA VAL A 104 -3.39 2.01 -8.30
C VAL A 104 -2.77 1.96 -6.91
N LEU A 105 -1.55 2.48 -6.73
CA LEU A 105 -0.90 2.54 -5.42
C LEU A 105 -1.68 3.44 -4.45
N LYS A 106 -2.18 4.58 -4.92
CA LYS A 106 -3.05 5.46 -4.11
C LYS A 106 -4.30 4.74 -3.61
N GLU A 107 -4.93 3.91 -4.44
CA GLU A 107 -6.06 3.08 -4.02
C GLU A 107 -5.67 2.06 -2.94
N LEU A 108 -4.49 1.45 -3.06
CA LEU A 108 -3.95 0.53 -2.05
C LEU A 108 -3.68 1.26 -0.72
N VAL A 109 -3.11 2.47 -0.76
CA VAL A 109 -2.92 3.34 0.41
C VAL A 109 -4.25 3.64 1.07
N ASN A 110 -5.25 4.08 0.32
CA ASN A 110 -6.58 4.40 0.86
C ASN A 110 -7.25 3.17 1.51
N ARG A 111 -7.07 1.99 0.91
CA ARG A 111 -7.58 0.73 1.45
C ARG A 111 -6.88 0.38 2.77
N ALA A 112 -5.55 0.50 2.83
CA ALA A 112 -4.76 0.27 4.03
C ALA A 112 -5.09 1.29 5.14
N GLU A 113 -5.24 2.57 4.79
CA GLU A 113 -5.63 3.63 5.73
C GLU A 113 -7.01 3.36 6.34
N THR A 114 -7.99 2.97 5.52
CA THR A 114 -9.34 2.61 5.98
C THR A 114 -9.30 1.41 6.93
N LYS A 115 -8.42 0.45 6.66
CA LYS A 115 -8.22 -0.74 7.51
C LYS A 115 -7.62 -0.35 8.86
N LEU A 116 -6.55 0.46 8.85
CA LEU A 116 -5.89 0.97 10.05
C LEU A 116 -6.86 1.78 10.92
N LYS A 117 -7.61 2.72 10.33
CA LYS A 117 -8.61 3.53 11.04
C LYS A 117 -9.64 2.67 11.78
N LYS A 118 -10.13 1.59 11.16
CA LYS A 118 -11.08 0.66 11.79
C LYS A 118 -10.46 -0.10 12.96
N ILE A 119 -9.22 -0.56 12.84
CA ILE A 119 -8.53 -1.23 13.96
C ILE A 119 -8.28 -0.24 15.10
N LEU A 120 -7.85 0.98 14.78
CA LEU A 120 -7.65 2.03 15.77
C LEU A 120 -8.96 2.39 16.48
N GLU A 121 -10.07 2.49 15.76
CA GLU A 121 -11.40 2.70 16.34
C GLU A 121 -11.79 1.59 17.32
N ILE A 122 -11.49 0.33 17.01
CA ILE A 122 -11.71 -0.80 17.93
C ILE A 122 -10.86 -0.63 19.21
N ILE A 123 -9.59 -0.26 19.07
CA ILE A 123 -8.69 -0.07 20.22
C ILE A 123 -9.15 1.09 21.09
N LEU A 124 -9.48 2.23 20.51
CA LEU A 124 -9.91 3.43 21.26
C LEU A 124 -11.24 3.24 21.99
N ASN A 125 -12.05 2.27 21.55
CA ASN A 125 -13.30 1.89 22.22
C ASN A 125 -13.15 0.65 23.13
N SER A 126 -11.94 0.12 23.31
CA SER A 126 -11.64 -1.01 24.20
C SER A 126 -11.28 -0.53 25.61
N ASP A 127 -11.15 -1.46 26.56
CA ASP A 127 -10.77 -1.15 27.95
C ASP A 127 -9.38 -0.48 28.02
N ASP A 128 -9.17 0.40 29.00
CA ASP A 128 -7.91 1.14 29.21
C ASP A 128 -6.68 0.21 29.21
N CYS A 129 -6.81 -0.99 29.79
CA CYS A 129 -5.76 -2.00 29.80
C CYS A 129 -5.34 -2.46 28.38
N PHE A 130 -6.28 -2.57 27.45
CA PHE A 130 -5.98 -2.91 26.05
C PHE A 130 -5.27 -1.74 25.36
N GLN A 131 -5.75 -0.51 25.60
CA GLN A 131 -5.16 0.69 25.04
C GLN A 131 -3.69 0.83 25.45
N ASP A 132 -3.40 0.73 26.75
CA ASP A 132 -2.04 0.84 27.30
C ASP A 132 -1.08 -0.22 26.71
N VAL A 133 -1.55 -1.47 26.53
CA VAL A 133 -0.71 -2.56 26.01
C VAL A 133 -0.38 -2.39 24.52
N ILE A 134 -1.30 -1.80 23.75
CA ILE A 134 -1.21 -1.70 22.29
C ILE A 134 -0.55 -0.38 21.86
N LEU A 135 -0.96 0.74 22.48
CA LEU A 135 -0.54 2.09 22.11
C LEU A 135 0.66 2.60 22.91
N GLY A 136 0.92 2.03 24.09
CA GLY A 136 1.95 2.50 25.03
C GLY A 136 1.52 3.73 25.82
#